data_AF-A0A060CK65-F1
#
_entry.id   AF-A0A060CK65-F1
#
_cell.length_a   1.000
_cell.length_b   1.000
_cell.length_c   1.000
_cell.angle_alpha   90.00
_cell.angle_beta   90.00
_cell.angle_gamma   90.00
#
_symmetry.space_group_name_H-M   'P 1'
#
loop_
_entity.id
_entity.type
_entity.pdbx_description
1 polymer ?
#
loop_
_entity_poly.entity_id
_entity_poly.type
_entity_poly.pdbx_seq_one_letter_code
_entity_poly.pdbx_strand_id
1 'polypeptide(L)'
;MIAAALVARFVPPATAVEPPGDGDYRLVWADEFDGDGPLDPADWAFETGFVRNHELQWYQPENAARRDGLLVIEARREARPNPLHRAGDRDWRRNRERIDYSSACVTTLGKHAWKYGRFE
;
A
#
# COMPACT_ATOMS: atom_id res chain seq x y z
N MET A 1 -17.71 -66.54 -13.14
CA MET A 1 -18.48 -65.51 -12.42
C MET A 1 -17.56 -64.90 -11.37
N ILE A 2 -16.87 -63.81 -11.68
CA ILE A 2 -16.01 -63.09 -10.72
C ILE A 2 -16.77 -61.82 -10.34
N ALA A 3 -17.21 -61.73 -9.09
CA ALA A 3 -17.83 -60.53 -8.56
C ALA A 3 -16.73 -59.60 -8.04
N ALA A 4 -16.54 -58.46 -8.70
CA ALA A 4 -15.70 -57.37 -8.18
C ALA A 4 -16.52 -56.54 -7.19
N ALA A 5 -16.12 -56.54 -5.91
CA ALA A 5 -16.71 -55.66 -4.92
C ALA A 5 -16.06 -54.28 -5.01
N LEU A 6 -16.84 -53.28 -5.44
CA LEU A 6 -16.43 -51.88 -5.40
C LEU A 6 -16.54 -51.38 -3.96
N VAL A 7 -15.41 -51.17 -3.29
CA VAL A 7 -15.37 -50.50 -1.98
C VAL A 7 -15.38 -49.00 -2.22
N ALA A 8 -16.55 -48.37 -2.11
CA ALA A 8 -16.66 -46.92 -2.08
C ALA A 8 -16.07 -46.40 -0.76
N ARG A 9 -14.96 -45.66 -0.84
CA ARG A 9 -14.38 -44.98 0.32
C ARG A 9 -15.21 -43.73 0.63
N PHE A 10 -15.77 -43.68 1.83
CA PHE A 10 -16.39 -42.47 2.38
C PHE A 10 -15.29 -41.43 2.62
N VAL A 11 -15.31 -40.33 1.86
CA VAL A 11 -14.53 -39.14 2.18
C VAL A 11 -15.46 -38.25 3.01
N PRO A 12 -15.17 -38.02 4.30
CA PRO A 12 -15.99 -37.10 5.09
C PRO A 12 -15.93 -35.71 4.44
N PRO A 13 -17.05 -34.96 4.43
CA PRO A 13 -17.02 -33.59 3.97
C PRO A 13 -15.98 -32.82 4.78
N ALA A 14 -15.14 -32.04 4.09
CA ALA A 14 -14.23 -31.13 4.77
C ALA A 14 -15.08 -30.24 5.70
N THR A 15 -14.81 -30.29 7.00
CA THR A 15 -15.40 -29.36 7.97
C THR A 15 -15.09 -27.95 7.50
N ALA A 16 -16.12 -27.16 7.20
CA ALA A 16 -15.95 -25.74 6.95
C ALA A 16 -15.35 -25.13 8.22
N VAL A 17 -14.11 -24.65 8.12
CA VAL A 17 -13.50 -23.84 9.19
C VAL A 17 -14.18 -22.50 9.09
N GLU A 18 -14.95 -22.12 10.11
CA GLU A 18 -15.49 -20.76 10.18
C GLU A 18 -14.32 -19.77 10.22
N PRO A 19 -14.42 -18.64 9.49
CA PRO A 19 -13.39 -17.62 9.58
C PRO A 19 -13.27 -17.19 11.05
N PRO A 20 -12.04 -16.92 11.55
CA PRO A 20 -11.86 -16.48 12.92
C PRO A 20 -12.71 -15.23 13.18
N GLY A 21 -13.39 -15.20 14.32
CA GLY A 21 -14.16 -14.04 14.75
C GLY A 21 -13.25 -12.91 15.26
N ASP A 22 -13.80 -11.72 15.48
CA ASP A 22 -13.03 -10.55 15.96
C ASP A 22 -12.25 -10.85 17.25
N GLY A 23 -12.79 -11.69 18.13
CA GLY A 23 -12.15 -12.09 19.39
C GLY A 23 -10.99 -13.09 19.26
N ASP A 24 -10.78 -13.67 18.08
CA ASP A 24 -9.69 -14.62 17.81
C ASP A 24 -8.40 -13.91 17.36
N TYR A 25 -8.49 -12.62 17.03
CA TYR A 25 -7.35 -11.80 16.64
C TYR A 25 -6.78 -11.02 17.82
N ARG A 26 -5.46 -10.82 17.81
CA ARG A 26 -4.76 -9.91 18.71
C ARG A 26 -4.10 -8.81 17.87
N LEU A 27 -4.26 -7.56 18.29
CA LEU A 27 -3.56 -6.44 17.69
C LEU A 27 -2.05 -6.64 17.82
N VAL A 28 -1.33 -6.61 16.68
CA VAL A 28 0.13 -6.75 16.64
C VAL A 28 0.84 -5.47 16.22
N TRP A 29 0.14 -4.58 15.52
CA TRP A 29 0.63 -3.27 15.12
C TRP A 29 -0.55 -2.40 14.67
N ALA A 30 -0.47 -1.11 14.97
CA ALA A 30 -1.37 -0.06 14.49
C ALA A 30 -0.64 1.28 14.54
N ASP A 31 -1.09 2.22 13.70
CA ASP A 31 -0.79 3.64 13.84
C ASP A 31 -2.12 4.39 13.80
N GLU A 32 -2.48 5.00 14.92
CA GLU A 32 -3.70 5.82 15.06
C GLU A 32 -3.49 7.24 14.51
N PHE A 33 -2.28 7.56 14.04
CA PHE A 33 -1.88 8.86 13.51
C PHE A 33 -2.06 10.02 14.51
N ASP A 34 -1.93 9.71 15.80
CA ASP A 34 -2.01 10.69 16.88
C ASP A 34 -0.89 11.75 16.80
N GLY A 35 -1.26 12.97 17.17
CA GLY A 35 -0.39 14.15 17.15
C GLY A 35 -0.36 14.87 15.79
N ASP A 36 0.52 15.85 15.68
CA ASP A 36 0.68 16.68 14.48
C ASP A 36 2.11 16.58 13.94
N GLY A 37 2.25 16.63 12.61
CA GLY A 37 3.54 16.72 11.92
C GLY A 37 3.84 15.52 11.02
N PRO A 38 5.10 15.27 10.66
CA PRO A 38 5.45 14.19 9.73
C PRO A 38 5.13 12.81 10.34
N LEU A 39 4.92 11.82 9.47
CA LEU A 39 4.82 10.40 9.85
C LEU A 39 6.12 9.90 10.50
N ASP A 40 6.01 8.93 11.41
CA ASP A 40 7.19 8.35 12.07
C ASP A 40 8.05 7.57 11.05
N PRO A 41 9.32 7.96 10.81
CA PRO A 41 10.20 7.26 9.88
C PRO A 41 10.61 5.86 10.36
N ALA A 42 10.34 5.48 11.61
CA ALA A 42 10.48 4.11 12.08
C ALA A 42 9.40 3.18 11.52
N ASP A 43 8.21 3.73 11.22
CA ASP A 43 7.05 2.97 10.74
C ASP A 43 6.79 3.14 9.24
N TRP A 44 7.08 4.33 8.71
CA TRP A 44 6.69 4.72 7.37
C TRP A 44 7.86 5.12 6.48
N ALA A 45 7.76 4.75 5.21
CA ALA A 45 8.66 5.12 4.12
C ALA A 45 7.85 5.72 2.97
N PHE A 46 8.52 6.48 2.10
CA PHE A 46 7.86 7.21 1.01
C PHE A 46 8.45 6.83 -0.35
N GLU A 47 7.59 6.78 -1.37
CA GLU A 47 8.05 6.87 -2.75
C GLU A 47 8.27 8.34 -3.14
N THR A 48 9.22 8.59 -4.05
CA THR A 48 9.55 9.94 -4.52
C THR A 48 9.59 9.98 -6.05
N GLY A 49 8.96 11.00 -6.63
CA GLY A 49 8.96 11.23 -8.07
C GLY A 49 7.75 10.70 -8.81
N PHE A 50 7.86 10.62 -10.13
CA PHE A 50 6.90 9.92 -10.97
C PHE A 50 7.15 8.41 -10.92
N VAL A 51 6.27 7.64 -10.30
CA VAL A 51 6.56 6.22 -10.03
C VAL A 51 5.91 5.27 -11.04
N ARG A 52 4.59 5.36 -11.26
CA ARG A 52 3.84 4.33 -12.00
C ARG A 52 2.72 4.91 -12.88
N ASN A 53 2.21 4.07 -13.78
CA ASN A 53 0.97 4.25 -14.56
C ASN A 53 0.80 5.56 -15.34
N HIS A 54 1.87 6.29 -15.64
CA HIS A 54 1.80 7.62 -16.27
C HIS A 54 0.91 8.59 -15.45
N GLU A 55 0.82 8.35 -14.15
CA GLU A 55 0.12 9.18 -13.18
C GLU A 55 0.64 10.63 -13.24
N LEU A 56 -0.24 11.60 -12.93
CA LEU A 56 0.07 13.02 -13.07
C LEU A 56 0.91 13.56 -11.90
N GLN A 57 0.76 12.94 -10.73
CA GLN A 57 1.34 13.39 -9.49
C GLN A 57 2.81 13.00 -9.36
N TRP A 58 3.59 13.92 -8.83
CA TRP A 58 4.91 13.70 -8.27
C TRP A 58 4.78 13.31 -6.81
N TYR A 59 5.20 12.11 -6.43
CA TYR A 59 5.19 11.69 -5.03
C TYR A 59 6.33 12.35 -4.24
N GLN A 60 6.03 12.80 -3.02
CA GLN A 60 7.01 13.38 -2.09
C GLN A 60 6.46 13.34 -0.65
N PRO A 61 7.32 13.34 0.38
CA PRO A 61 6.88 13.21 1.78
C PRO A 61 6.14 14.44 2.32
N GLU A 62 6.38 15.64 1.79
CA GLU A 62 5.77 16.89 2.30
C GLU A 62 4.25 16.99 2.03
N ASN A 63 3.71 16.03 1.28
CA ASN A 63 2.30 15.88 1.00
C ASN A 63 1.61 14.90 1.97
N ALA A 64 2.32 14.34 2.96
CA ALA A 64 1.74 13.51 4.00
C ALA A 64 2.12 13.98 5.41
N ALA A 65 1.12 14.07 6.28
CA ALA A 65 1.32 14.43 7.68
C ALA A 65 0.21 13.84 8.55
N ARG A 66 0.52 13.71 9.83
CA ARG A 66 -0.47 13.56 10.90
C ARG A 66 -1.06 14.92 11.21
N ARG A 67 -2.38 14.99 11.28
CA ARG A 67 -3.11 16.19 11.70
C ARG A 67 -4.46 15.79 12.26
N ASP A 68 -4.80 16.29 13.44
CA ASP A 68 -6.10 16.06 14.09
C ASP A 68 -6.45 14.55 14.24
N GLY A 69 -5.45 13.70 14.53
CA GLY A 69 -5.64 12.24 14.67
C GLY A 69 -5.88 11.52 13.35
N LEU A 70 -5.47 12.11 12.22
CA LEU A 70 -5.64 11.55 10.89
C LEU A 70 -4.32 11.52 10.13
N LEU A 71 -4.12 10.46 9.33
CA LEU A 71 -3.22 10.53 8.18
C LEU A 71 -3.86 11.42 7.10
N VAL A 72 -3.25 12.58 6.87
CA VAL A 72 -3.59 13.46 5.76
C VAL A 72 -2.63 13.20 4.61
N ILE A 73 -3.17 12.72 3.48
CA ILE A 73 -2.47 12.73 2.19
C ILE A 73 -3.08 13.84 1.34
N GLU A 74 -2.31 14.88 1.09
CA GLU A 74 -2.77 16.08 0.39
C GLU A 74 -2.22 16.11 -1.04
N ALA A 75 -3.11 15.99 -2.02
CA ALA A 75 -2.76 16.31 -3.39
C ALA A 75 -2.76 17.83 -3.59
N ARG A 76 -1.68 18.39 -4.15
CA ARG A 76 -1.57 19.83 -4.42
C ARG A 76 -1.40 20.08 -5.91
N ARG A 77 -1.98 21.18 -6.40
CA ARG A 77 -1.68 21.69 -7.73
C ARG A 77 -0.38 22.49 -7.67
N GLU A 78 0.51 22.19 -8.59
CA GLU A 78 1.88 22.71 -8.63
C GLU A 78 2.15 23.37 -9.98
N ALA A 79 3.26 24.10 -10.07
CA ALA A 79 3.78 24.60 -11.33
C ALA A 79 5.28 24.83 -11.23
N ARG A 80 6.07 23.73 -11.21
CA ARG A 80 7.53 23.81 -11.10
C ARG A 80 8.24 22.91 -12.11
N PRO A 81 9.52 23.20 -12.45
CA PRO A 81 10.29 22.35 -13.33
C PRO A 81 10.39 20.92 -12.81
N ASN A 82 10.29 19.94 -13.71
CA ASN A 82 10.60 18.55 -13.39
C ASN A 82 12.13 18.36 -13.35
N PRO A 83 12.73 18.02 -12.20
CA PRO A 83 14.18 17.87 -12.08
C PRO A 83 14.74 16.68 -12.89
N LEU A 84 13.87 15.76 -13.33
CA LEU A 84 14.25 14.64 -14.18
C LEU A 84 14.17 14.94 -15.67
N HIS A 85 13.70 16.14 -16.05
CA HIS A 85 13.38 16.45 -17.44
C HIS A 85 14.60 16.34 -18.38
N ARG A 86 14.40 15.69 -19.52
CA ARG A 86 15.35 15.62 -20.63
C ARG A 86 14.60 15.73 -21.94
N ALA A 87 14.95 16.73 -22.76
CA ALA A 87 14.29 16.96 -24.04
C ALA A 87 14.44 15.74 -24.97
N GLY A 88 13.33 15.26 -25.52
CA GLY A 88 13.30 14.12 -26.45
C GLY A 88 13.48 12.74 -25.80
N ASP A 89 13.44 12.64 -24.47
CA ASP A 89 13.50 11.34 -23.79
C ASP A 89 12.23 10.52 -24.08
N ARG A 90 12.37 9.20 -24.21
CA ARG A 90 11.25 8.28 -24.45
C ARG A 90 10.56 7.88 -23.14
N ASP A 91 11.23 8.00 -22.00
CA ASP A 91 10.61 7.78 -20.69
C ASP A 91 9.63 8.93 -20.39
N TRP A 92 8.36 8.59 -20.23
CA TRP A 92 7.30 9.55 -19.93
C TRP A 92 7.60 10.40 -18.69
N ARG A 93 8.35 9.88 -17.72
CA ARG A 93 8.73 10.61 -16.50
C ARG A 93 9.69 11.75 -16.79
N ARG A 94 10.55 11.59 -17.81
CA ARG A 94 11.63 12.51 -18.18
C ARG A 94 11.24 13.39 -19.35
N ASN A 95 10.32 12.96 -20.19
CA ASN A 95 9.82 13.78 -21.31
C ASN A 95 8.94 14.95 -20.84
N ARG A 96 8.41 14.90 -19.61
CA ARG A 96 7.58 15.98 -19.04
C ARG A 96 8.46 17.10 -18.50
N GLU A 97 8.22 18.32 -18.95
CA GLU A 97 8.99 19.50 -18.53
C GLU A 97 8.67 19.96 -17.10
N ARG A 98 7.47 19.64 -16.60
CA ARG A 98 6.93 20.18 -15.36
C ARG A 98 6.34 19.12 -14.44
N ILE A 99 6.30 19.47 -13.16
CA ILE A 99 5.46 18.86 -12.14
C ILE A 99 4.24 19.76 -11.96
N ASP A 100 3.07 19.28 -12.36
CA ASP A 100 1.80 20.02 -12.28
C ASP A 100 0.96 19.62 -11.07
N TYR A 101 1.25 18.46 -10.47
CA TYR A 101 0.60 17.97 -9.26
C TYR A 101 1.62 17.27 -8.37
N SER A 102 1.49 17.46 -7.06
CA SER A 102 2.22 16.68 -6.05
C SER A 102 1.23 15.90 -5.17
N SER A 103 1.69 14.78 -4.63
CA SER A 103 0.95 13.96 -3.65
C SER A 103 1.94 13.14 -2.83
N ALA A 104 1.47 12.24 -1.97
CA ALA A 104 2.31 11.29 -1.24
C ALA A 104 1.90 9.84 -1.55
N CYS A 105 2.89 8.94 -1.48
CA CYS A 105 2.68 7.51 -1.40
C CYS A 105 3.45 7.00 -0.19
N VAL A 106 2.71 6.52 0.81
CA VAL A 106 3.25 6.03 2.08
C VAL A 106 3.27 4.50 2.05
N THR A 107 4.34 3.90 2.55
CA THR A 107 4.56 2.45 2.55
C THR A 107 5.20 2.02 3.87
N THR A 108 5.08 0.75 4.24
CA THR A 108 5.83 0.16 5.35
C THR A 108 7.10 -0.56 4.89
N LEU A 109 7.57 -0.29 3.66
CA LEU A 109 8.67 -1.02 3.04
C LEU A 109 9.96 -0.90 3.87
N GLY A 110 10.53 -2.04 4.26
CA GLY A 110 11.72 -2.10 5.10
C GLY A 110 11.48 -1.69 6.56
N LYS A 111 10.22 -1.53 6.97
CA LYS A 111 9.79 -1.17 8.33
C LYS A 111 8.97 -2.30 8.94
N HIS A 112 7.81 -2.58 8.35
CA HIS A 112 6.86 -3.60 8.81
C HIS A 112 6.44 -4.52 7.66
N ALA A 113 6.40 -5.82 7.95
CA ALA A 113 5.95 -6.83 7.02
C ALA A 113 5.21 -7.94 7.79
N TRP A 114 4.06 -8.33 7.27
CA TRP A 114 3.21 -9.35 7.88
C TRP A 114 2.95 -10.49 6.92
N LYS A 115 2.85 -11.70 7.46
CA LYS A 115 2.45 -12.89 6.72
C LYS A 115 1.16 -13.41 7.33
N TYR A 116 0.07 -13.24 6.60
CA TYR A 116 -1.30 -13.45 7.06
C TYR A 116 -1.71 -12.45 8.15
N GLY A 117 -3.01 -12.44 8.47
CA GLY A 117 -3.60 -11.54 9.44
C GLY A 117 -4.84 -10.87 8.88
N ARG A 118 -5.26 -9.82 9.57
CA ARG A 118 -6.35 -8.94 9.20
C ARG A 118 -5.79 -7.51 9.15
N PHE A 119 -6.16 -6.76 8.12
CA PHE A 119 -5.70 -5.40 7.86
C PHE A 119 -6.92 -4.53 7.61
N GLU A 120 -6.93 -3.36 8.23
CA GLU A 120 -8.00 -2.36 8.17
C GLU A 120 -7.41 -0.98 7.89
#